data_AF-A0A915JXT0-F1
#
_entry.id   AF-A0A915JXT0-F1
#
_cell.length_a   1.000
_cell.length_b   1.000
_cell.length_c   1.000
_cell.angle_alpha   90.00
_cell.angle_beta   90.00
_cell.angle_gamma   90.00
#
_symmetry.space_group_name_H-M   'P 1'
#
loop_
_entity.id
_entity.type
_entity.pdbx_description
1 polymer ?
#
loop_
_entity_poly.entity_id
_entity_poly.type
_entity_poly.pdbx_seq_one_letter_code
_entity_poly.pdbx_strand_id
1 'polypeptide(L)'
;MTLFLRRCRLIANALLKMSDKNMNPSVAFYGGQTGELGSGAGKGGGSGGSVRDAGGAFGKMEVAREEEYFRRLQKEQLKTLRLQLDNEVAFHEEHIRHHQEAIARHKRRMDNLQKEEESLEKK
;
A
#
# COMPACT_ATOMS: atom_id res chain seq x y z
N MET A 1 -35.28 8.12 25.98
CA MET A 1 -34.29 7.06 25.66
C MET A 1 -34.12 6.77 24.15
N THR A 2 -34.45 7.71 23.25
CA THR A 2 -34.40 7.47 21.78
C THR A 2 -33.23 8.17 21.06
N LEU A 3 -32.47 9.03 21.76
CA LEU A 3 -31.36 9.81 21.18
C LEU A 3 -30.00 9.07 21.22
N PHE A 4 -29.79 8.17 22.19
CA PHE A 4 -28.52 7.45 22.33
C PHE A 4 -28.35 6.33 21.29
N LEU A 5 -29.41 5.56 21.03
CA LEU A 5 -29.42 4.49 20.03
C LEU A 5 -29.33 5.00 18.58
N ARG A 6 -29.80 6.23 18.30
CA ARG A 6 -29.65 6.85 16.97
C ARG A 6 -28.20 7.29 16.69
N ARG A 7 -27.44 7.67 17.71
CA ARG A 7 -26.05 8.12 17.57
C ARG A 7 -25.08 6.95 17.39
N CYS A 8 -25.36 5.78 17.97
CA CYS A 8 -24.59 4.56 17.72
C CYS A 8 -24.76 4.02 16.29
N ARG A 9 -25.93 4.20 15.66
CA ARG A 9 -26.18 3.73 14.28
C ARG A 9 -25.43 4.55 13.22
N LEU A 10 -25.18 5.83 13.49
CA LEU A 10 -24.39 6.72 12.62
C LEU A 10 -22.90 6.36 12.62
N ILE A 11 -22.35 5.92 13.76
CA ILE A 11 -20.94 5.53 13.86
C ILE A 11 -20.69 4.18 13.17
N ALA A 12 -21.62 3.22 13.32
CA ALA A 12 -21.51 1.91 12.66
C ALA A 12 -21.55 2.02 11.12
N ASN A 13 -22.38 2.90 10.56
CA ASN A 13 -22.45 3.12 9.11
C ASN A 13 -21.26 3.90 8.53
N ALA A 14 -20.51 4.65 9.35
CA ALA A 14 -19.30 5.35 8.91
C ALA A 14 -18.10 4.38 8.77
N LEU A 15 -18.00 3.38 9.64
CA LEU A 15 -16.94 2.37 9.58
C LEU A 15 -17.09 1.39 8.41
N LEU A 16 -18.32 1.06 8.00
CA LEU A 16 -18.53 0.14 6.87
C LEU A 16 -18.22 0.77 5.50
N LYS A 17 -18.30 2.11 5.38
CA LYS A 17 -18.07 2.83 4.10
C LYS A 17 -16.60 3.07 3.75
N MET A 18 -15.66 2.67 4.61
CA MET A 18 -14.23 2.82 4.36
C MET A 18 -13.58 1.61 3.66
N SER A 19 -14.32 0.52 3.43
CA SER A 19 -13.78 -0.68 2.77
C SER A 19 -13.90 -0.69 1.23
N ASP A 20 -14.72 0.19 0.62
CA ASP A 20 -15.05 0.12 -0.82
C ASP A 20 -14.45 1.24 -1.71
N LYS A 21 -13.55 2.07 -1.17
CA LYS A 21 -13.03 3.25 -1.89
C LYS A 21 -11.51 3.22 -2.00
N ASN A 22 -10.97 2.14 -2.56
CA ASN A 22 -9.60 2.12 -3.07
C ASN A 22 -9.64 2.15 -4.61
N MET A 23 -10.12 3.27 -5.15
CA MET A 23 -9.99 3.59 -6.57
C MET A 23 -8.92 4.67 -6.68
N ASN A 24 -7.71 4.25 -7.10
CA ASN A 24 -6.60 5.14 -7.40
C ASN A 24 -6.78 5.58 -8.88
N PRO A 25 -7.16 6.84 -9.19
CA PRO A 25 -7.47 7.23 -10.57
C PRO A 25 -6.22 7.55 -11.41
N SER A 26 -5.03 7.11 -10.98
CA SER A 26 -3.74 7.49 -11.58
C SER A 26 -3.25 6.58 -12.70
N VAL A 27 -3.95 5.50 -13.03
CA VAL A 27 -3.63 4.64 -14.19
C VAL A 27 -4.59 4.89 -15.33
N ALA A 28 -4.56 6.11 -15.88
CA ALA A 28 -5.09 6.35 -17.21
C ALA A 28 -4.21 5.57 -18.21
N PHE A 29 -4.66 4.35 -18.50
CA PHE A 29 -4.15 3.49 -19.55
C PHE A 29 -4.28 4.22 -20.90
N TYR A 30 -3.18 4.83 -21.37
CA TYR A 30 -3.07 5.34 -22.74
C TYR A 30 -3.06 4.14 -23.70
N GLY A 31 -4.25 3.66 -24.03
CA GLY A 31 -4.46 2.86 -25.24
C GLY A 31 -4.19 3.75 -26.45
N GLY A 32 -3.18 3.41 -27.25
CA GLY A 32 -2.97 4.03 -28.55
C GLY A 32 -1.57 3.86 -29.12
N GLN A 33 -1.50 3.17 -30.27
CA GLN A 33 -0.38 3.03 -31.21
C GLN A 33 0.64 1.93 -30.89
N THR A 34 0.39 0.79 -31.53
CA THR A 34 1.35 -0.25 -31.89
C THR A 34 2.44 0.34 -32.81
N GLY A 35 3.54 0.80 -32.22
CA GLY A 35 4.80 0.96 -32.95
C GLY A 35 5.44 -0.41 -33.16
N GLU A 36 6.00 -0.63 -34.34
CA GLU A 36 6.68 -1.88 -34.70
C GLU A 36 7.89 -2.11 -33.77
N LEU A 37 7.84 -3.20 -32.99
CA LEU A 37 8.93 -3.66 -32.12
C LEU A 37 10.20 -3.85 -32.98
N GLY A 38 11.15 -2.93 -32.88
CA GLY A 38 12.39 -2.96 -33.65
C GLY A 38 12.57 -1.82 -34.67
N SER A 39 11.62 -0.89 -34.75
CA SER A 39 11.89 0.44 -35.29
C SER A 39 12.70 1.21 -34.26
N GLY A 40 13.94 1.63 -34.57
CA GLY A 40 14.84 2.39 -33.69
C GLY A 40 14.27 3.72 -33.17
N ALA A 41 13.02 4.07 -33.51
CA ALA A 41 12.33 5.28 -33.09
C ALA A 41 10.98 4.99 -32.38
N GLY A 42 10.92 4.00 -31.48
CA GLY A 42 9.70 3.58 -30.78
C GLY A 42 9.54 4.08 -29.33
N LYS A 43 8.52 4.92 -29.09
CA LYS A 43 7.76 5.32 -27.86
C LYS A 43 8.37 5.36 -26.43
N GLY A 44 9.63 5.02 -26.16
CA GLY A 44 10.11 4.92 -24.77
C GLY A 44 11.58 5.18 -24.49
N GLY A 45 12.41 5.48 -25.48
CA GLY A 45 13.82 5.79 -25.24
C GLY A 45 14.48 6.22 -26.54
N GLY A 46 15.39 7.20 -26.46
CA GLY A 46 16.16 7.68 -27.60
C GLY A 46 16.86 6.52 -28.33
N SER A 47 17.29 6.78 -29.56
CA SER A 47 17.58 5.81 -30.62
C SER A 47 18.61 4.70 -30.35
N GLY A 48 19.12 4.55 -29.13
CA GLY A 48 19.91 3.39 -28.70
C GLY A 48 21.24 3.18 -29.45
N GLY A 49 21.64 4.14 -30.28
CA GLY A 49 22.82 4.09 -31.14
C GLY A 49 22.57 3.46 -32.51
N SER A 50 23.56 3.61 -33.40
CA SER A 50 23.48 3.19 -34.82
C SER A 50 23.14 1.71 -35.04
N VAL A 51 23.39 0.84 -34.05
CA VAL A 51 23.10 -0.60 -34.11
C VAL A 51 21.59 -0.89 -33.99
N ARG A 52 20.87 -0.13 -33.16
CA ARG A 52 19.41 -0.28 -33.01
C ARG A 52 18.64 0.47 -34.09
N ASP A 53 19.15 1.62 -34.51
CA ASP A 53 18.61 2.39 -35.64
C ASP A 53 18.70 1.63 -36.97
N ALA A 54 19.75 0.83 -37.17
CA ALA A 54 19.91 0.02 -38.36
C ALA A 54 18.89 -1.13 -38.48
N GLY A 55 18.14 -1.47 -37.41
CA GLY A 55 17.02 -2.42 -37.47
C GLY A 55 17.37 -3.85 -37.89
N GLY A 56 18.64 -4.24 -37.82
CA GLY A 56 19.13 -5.56 -38.23
C GLY A 56 18.79 -6.70 -37.26
N ALA A 57 19.10 -7.95 -37.64
CA ALA A 57 18.85 -9.13 -36.81
C ALA A 57 19.54 -9.05 -35.43
N PHE A 58 20.74 -8.46 -35.36
CA PHE A 58 21.47 -8.22 -34.11
C PHE A 58 20.78 -7.15 -33.24
N GLY A 59 20.30 -6.04 -33.84
CA GLY A 59 19.55 -5.02 -33.10
C GLY A 59 18.24 -5.55 -32.50
N LYS A 60 17.53 -6.43 -33.22
CA LYS A 60 16.31 -7.09 -32.68
C LYS A 60 16.61 -8.03 -31.51
N MET A 61 17.73 -8.74 -31.56
CA MET A 61 18.15 -9.62 -30.45
C MET A 61 18.58 -8.82 -29.21
N GLU A 62 19.27 -7.70 -29.40
CA GLU A 62 19.68 -6.80 -28.32
C GLU A 62 18.47 -6.20 -27.60
N VAL A 63 17.46 -5.72 -28.34
CA VAL A 63 16.21 -5.20 -27.78
C VAL A 63 15.50 -6.24 -26.92
N ALA A 64 15.36 -7.48 -27.40
CA ALA A 64 14.69 -8.55 -26.64
C ALA A 64 15.40 -8.87 -25.31
N ARG A 65 16.74 -8.91 -25.32
CA ARG A 65 17.54 -9.17 -24.11
C ARG A 65 17.43 -8.03 -23.10
N GLU A 66 17.45 -6.79 -23.58
CA GLU A 66 17.30 -5.63 -22.73
C GLU A 66 15.91 -5.52 -22.13
N GLU A 67 14.87 -5.74 -22.93
CA GLU A 67 13.50 -5.80 -22.42
C GLU A 67 13.34 -6.87 -21.33
N GLU A 68 13.94 -8.05 -21.52
CA GLU A 68 13.93 -9.10 -20.50
C GLU A 68 14.63 -8.65 -19.22
N TYR A 69 15.82 -8.05 -19.34
CA TYR A 69 16.58 -7.54 -18.20
C TYR A 69 15.79 -6.46 -17.43
N PHE A 70 15.22 -5.47 -18.12
CA PHE A 70 14.44 -4.41 -17.48
C PHE A 70 13.16 -4.96 -16.84
N ARG A 71 12.48 -5.93 -17.47
CA ARG A 71 11.33 -6.59 -16.87
C ARG A 71 11.69 -7.35 -15.59
N ARG A 72 12.85 -8.02 -15.55
CA ARG A 72 13.35 -8.70 -14.34
C ARG A 72 13.66 -7.68 -13.25
N LEU A 73 14.37 -6.61 -13.58
CA LEU A 73 14.72 -5.54 -12.65
C LEU A 73 13.48 -4.86 -12.05
N GLN A 74 12.49 -4.52 -12.89
CA GLN A 74 11.22 -3.95 -12.42
C GLN A 74 10.47 -4.91 -11.48
N LYS A 75 10.46 -6.22 -11.79
CA LYS A 75 9.85 -7.23 -10.91
C LYS A 75 10.57 -7.31 -9.57
N GLU A 76 11.90 -7.24 -9.56
CA GLU A 76 12.70 -7.24 -8.32
C GLU A 76 12.43 -6.00 -7.47
N GLN A 77 12.43 -4.81 -8.08
CA GLN A 77 12.09 -3.56 -7.39
C GLN A 77 10.71 -3.64 -6.74
N LEU A 78 9.70 -4.13 -7.47
CA LEU A 78 8.35 -4.30 -6.94
C LEU A 78 8.28 -5.32 -5.80
N LYS A 79 9.06 -6.40 -5.87
CA LYS A 79 9.16 -7.38 -4.78
C LYS A 79 9.77 -6.76 -3.52
N THR A 80 10.85 -6.00 -3.68
CA THR A 80 11.51 -5.32 -2.56
C THR A 80 10.56 -4.33 -1.89
N LEU A 81 9.87 -3.51 -2.67
CA LEU A 81 8.87 -2.56 -2.15
C LEU A 81 7.75 -3.26 -1.38
N ARG A 82 7.23 -4.38 -1.91
CA ARG A 82 6.21 -5.17 -1.20
C ARG A 82 6.72 -5.69 0.13
N LEU A 83 7.92 -6.29 0.14
CA LEU A 83 8.51 -6.82 1.36
C LEU A 83 8.74 -5.72 2.42
N GLN A 84 9.19 -4.53 2.00
CA GLN A 84 9.34 -3.40 2.91
C GLN A 84 8.00 -2.99 3.52
N LEU A 85 6.95 -2.88 2.72
CA LEU A 85 5.60 -2.56 3.20
C LEU A 85 5.05 -3.64 4.14
N ASP A 86 5.26 -4.93 3.83
CA ASP A 86 4.84 -6.03 4.69
C ASP A 86 5.53 -5.96 6.06
N ASN A 87 6.83 -5.64 6.07
CA ASN A 87 7.58 -5.44 7.31
C ASN A 87 7.11 -4.21 8.11
N GLU A 88 6.80 -3.10 7.44
CA GLU A 88 6.27 -1.89 8.06
C GLU A 88 4.89 -2.14 8.69
N VAL A 89 4.02 -2.89 8.00
CA VAL A 89 2.72 -3.31 8.55
C VAL A 89 2.91 -4.15 9.80
N ALA A 90 3.74 -5.19 9.74
CA ALA A 90 4.01 -6.05 10.90
C ALA A 90 4.58 -5.28 12.09
N PHE A 91 5.48 -4.33 11.83
CA PHE A 91 6.05 -3.45 12.85
C PHE A 91 4.95 -2.58 13.51
N HIS A 92 4.07 -1.97 12.72
CA HIS A 92 2.99 -1.14 13.25
C HIS A 92 1.93 -1.96 14.00
N GLU A 93 1.63 -3.18 13.55
CA GLU A 93 0.73 -4.09 14.27
C GLU A 93 1.28 -4.43 15.66
N GLU A 94 2.58 -4.71 15.77
CA GLU A 94 3.23 -4.98 17.05
C GLU A 94 3.21 -3.76 17.98
N HIS A 95 3.45 -2.56 17.44
CA HIS A 95 3.34 -1.32 18.21
C HIS A 95 1.91 -1.07 18.71
N ILE A 96 0.90 -1.33 17.87
CA ILE A 96 -0.50 -1.23 18.28
C ILE A 96 -0.78 -2.20 19.42
N ARG A 97 -0.28 -3.44 19.34
CA ARG A 97 -0.43 -4.44 20.42
C ARG A 97 0.15 -3.95 21.73
N HIS A 98 1.38 -3.43 21.74
CA HIS A 98 2.03 -2.89 22.95
C HIS A 98 1.24 -1.70 23.53
N HIS A 99 0.75 -0.80 22.68
CA HIS A 99 -0.08 0.31 23.12
C HIS A 99 -1.41 -0.15 23.72
N GLN A 100 -2.06 -1.15 23.11
CA GLN A 100 -3.29 -1.74 23.66
C GLN A 100 -3.06 -2.38 25.04
N GLU A 101 -1.94 -3.09 25.22
CA GLU A 101 -1.56 -3.65 26.52
C GLU A 101 -1.31 -2.56 27.58
N ALA A 102 -0.63 -1.46 27.21
CA ALA A 102 -0.43 -0.32 28.10
C ALA A 102 -1.76 0.32 28.50
N ILE A 103 -2.67 0.54 27.55
CA ILE A 103 -4.02 1.05 27.80
C ILE A 103 -4.77 0.11 28.76
N ALA A 104 -4.71 -1.21 28.54
CA ALA A 104 -5.36 -2.19 29.41
C ALA A 104 -4.83 -2.14 30.84
N ARG A 105 -3.51 -2.01 31.02
CA ARG A 105 -2.89 -1.82 32.35
C ARG A 105 -3.39 -0.54 33.03
N HIS A 106 -3.46 0.57 32.31
CA HIS A 106 -3.95 1.83 32.85
C HIS A 106 -5.43 1.77 33.22
N LYS A 107 -6.28 1.14 32.40
CA LYS A 107 -7.69 0.92 32.72
C LYS A 107 -7.86 0.13 34.02
N ARG A 108 -7.14 -0.99 34.18
CA ARG A 108 -7.16 -1.78 35.43
C ARG A 108 -6.75 -0.94 36.65
N ARG A 109 -5.73 -0.08 36.49
CA ARG A 109 -5.30 0.82 37.57
C ARG A 109 -6.37 1.84 37.93
N MET A 110 -7.08 2.40 36.94
CA MET A 110 -8.21 3.30 37.18
C MET A 110 -9.34 2.59 37.92
N ASP A 111 -9.70 1.36 37.50
CA ASP A 111 -10.76 0.59 38.16
C ASP A 111 -10.43 0.28 39.63
N ASN A 112 -9.16 -0.02 39.94
CA ASN A 112 -8.72 -0.25 41.30
C ASN A 112 -8.79 1.03 42.16
N LEU A 113 -8.39 2.17 41.60
CA LEU A 113 -8.47 3.47 42.28
C LEU A 113 -9.93 3.86 42.54
N GLN A 114 -10.83 3.63 41.59
CA GLN A 114 -12.26 3.88 41.77
C GLN A 114 -12.86 3.03 42.90
N LYS A 115 -12.50 1.74 42.99
CA LYS A 115 -12.96 0.88 44.09
C LYS A 115 -12.43 1.34 45.45
N GLU A 116 -11.19 1.84 45.49
CA GLU A 116 -10.60 2.38 46.70
C GLU A 116 -11.31 3.66 47.14
N GLU A 117 -11.59 4.58 46.21
CA GLU A 117 -12.39 5.80 46.43
C GLU A 117 -13.79 5.46 46.99
N GLU A 118 -14.52 4.54 46.36
CA GLU A 118 -15.83 4.07 46.82
C GLU A 118 -15.79 3.43 48.22
N SER A 119 -14.66 2.81 48.60
CA SER A 119 -14.48 2.20 49.92
C SER A 119 -14.22 3.24 51.02
N LEU A 120 -13.65 4.40 50.66
CA LEU A 120 -13.41 5.52 51.56
C LEU A 120 -14.69 6.33 51.78
N GLU A 121 -15.53 6.51 50.76
CA GLU A 121 -16.83 7.21 50.88
C GLU A 121 -17.84 6.49 51.78
N LYS A 122 -17.67 5.18 52.00
CA LYS A 122 -18.55 4.35 52.84
C LYS A 122 -18.14 4.28 54.32
N LYS A 123 -17.04 4.93 54.69
CA LYS A 123 -16.56 5.05 56.09
C LYS A 123 -16.96 6.40 56.67
#